data_AF-A0AAV2QU82-F1
#
_entry.id   AF-A0AAV2QU82-F1
#
_cell.length_a   1.000
_cell.length_b   1.000
_cell.length_c   1.000
_cell.angle_alpha   90.00
_cell.angle_beta   90.00
_cell.angle_gamma   90.00
#
_symmetry.space_group_name_H-M   'P 1'
#
loop_
_entity.id
_entity.type
_entity.pdbx_description
1 polymer ?
#
loop_
_entity_poly.entity_id
_entity_poly.type
_entity_poly.pdbx_seq_one_letter_code
_entity_poly.pdbx_strand_id
1 'polypeptide(L)'
;MKYLSLLLLVGVACGQLLPEIEPELIRSWLETPEAAEKSVSCIIRFDAKTCDQKASTISAAFPLLARLNFECPASACSPSSAKNIKFVVGVLQAKYPDQWNRLTKSLGL
;
A
#
# COMPACT_ATOMS: atom_id res chain seq x y z
N MET A 1 -21.75 -33.20 -32.93
CA MET A 1 -20.85 -33.02 -31.77
C MET A 1 -19.82 -31.96 -32.15
N LYS A 2 -20.02 -30.72 -31.71
CA LYS A 2 -19.13 -29.58 -32.02
C LYS A 2 -18.56 -29.15 -30.67
N TYR A 3 -17.33 -29.55 -30.39
CA TYR A 3 -16.67 -29.28 -29.11
C TYR A 3 -16.39 -27.79 -29.00
N LEU A 4 -17.11 -27.16 -28.07
CA LEU A 4 -16.92 -25.81 -27.60
C LEU A 4 -15.60 -25.79 -26.82
N SER A 5 -14.50 -25.39 -27.46
CA SER A 5 -13.24 -25.13 -26.75
C SER A 5 -13.35 -23.83 -25.97
N LEU A 6 -13.98 -23.91 -24.79
CA LEU A 6 -13.88 -22.89 -23.76
C LEU A 6 -12.42 -22.90 -23.27
N LEU A 7 -11.59 -22.05 -23.86
CA LEU A 7 -10.29 -21.71 -23.31
C LEU A 7 -10.53 -21.00 -21.97
N LEU A 8 -10.52 -21.80 -20.91
CA LEU A 8 -10.38 -21.36 -19.53
C LEU A 8 -9.09 -20.53 -19.47
N LEU A 9 -9.26 -19.20 -19.46
CA LEU A 9 -8.30 -18.27 -18.89
C LEU A 9 -8.10 -18.68 -17.44
N VAL A 10 -7.13 -19.55 -17.19
CA VAL A 10 -6.57 -19.77 -15.86
C VAL A 10 -5.77 -18.51 -15.55
N GLY A 11 -6.51 -17.46 -15.19
CA GLY A 11 -5.97 -16.28 -14.55
C GLY A 11 -5.23 -16.75 -13.32
N VAL A 12 -3.92 -16.52 -13.32
CA VAL A 12 -3.01 -16.80 -12.21
C VAL A 12 -3.60 -16.17 -10.96
N ALA A 13 -4.25 -16.98 -10.12
CA ALA A 13 -4.62 -16.59 -8.77
C ALA A 13 -3.34 -16.57 -7.92
N CYS A 14 -2.48 -15.59 -8.18
CA CYS A 14 -1.45 -15.21 -7.22
C CYS A 14 -2.21 -14.58 -6.07
N GLY A 15 -2.29 -15.26 -4.93
CA GLY A 15 -2.92 -14.76 -3.72
C GLY A 15 -2.25 -13.46 -3.29
N GLN A 16 -2.78 -12.33 -3.74
CA GLN A 16 -2.35 -11.01 -3.32
C GLN A 16 -2.73 -10.84 -1.85
N LEU A 17 -1.75 -11.03 -0.96
CA LEU A 17 -1.91 -10.78 0.47
C LEU A 17 -2.12 -9.28 0.74
N LEU A 18 -1.64 -8.43 -0.17
CA LEU A 18 -1.78 -6.98 -0.11
C LEU A 18 -2.69 -6.49 -1.23
N PRO A 19 -3.62 -5.56 -0.93
CA PRO A 19 -4.48 -4.98 -1.94
C PRO A 19 -3.68 -4.18 -2.95
N GLU A 20 -4.18 -4.11 -4.19
CA GLU A 20 -3.55 -3.32 -5.24
C GLU A 20 -3.60 -1.83 -4.89
N ILE A 21 -2.45 -1.18 -5.01
CA ILE A 21 -2.29 0.24 -4.69
C ILE A 21 -2.33 1.02 -6.00
N GLU A 22 -3.33 1.87 -6.19
CA GLU A 22 -3.44 2.73 -7.36
C GLU A 22 -2.41 3.89 -7.31
N PRO A 23 -1.62 4.13 -8.38
CA PRO A 23 -0.57 5.16 -8.41
C PRO A 23 -1.06 6.59 -8.14
N GLU A 24 -2.25 6.92 -8.63
CA GLU A 24 -2.92 8.21 -8.45
C GLU A 24 -3.25 8.50 -6.98
N LEU A 25 -3.57 7.46 -6.21
CA LEU A 25 -3.86 7.56 -4.79
C LEU A 25 -2.60 7.94 -4.00
N ILE A 26 -1.47 7.35 -4.38
CA ILE A 26 -0.18 7.64 -3.75
C ILE A 26 0.23 9.09 -3.99
N ARG A 27 -0.04 9.63 -5.18
CA ARG A 27 0.31 11.00 -5.50
C ARG A 27 -0.45 11.99 -4.62
N SER A 28 -1.77 11.83 -4.45
CA SER A 28 -2.56 12.77 -3.64
C SER A 28 -2.18 12.73 -2.16
N TRP A 29 -1.71 11.59 -1.65
CA TRP A 29 -1.27 11.44 -0.26
C TRP A 29 0.05 12.12 0.06
N LEU A 30 0.89 12.26 -0.96
CA LEU A 30 2.25 12.78 -0.82
C LEU A 30 2.41 14.11 -1.56
N GLU A 31 1.29 14.71 -1.96
CA GLU A 31 1.25 15.96 -2.72
C GLU A 31 1.72 17.13 -1.85
N THR A 32 1.27 17.18 -0.59
CA THR A 32 1.63 18.23 0.37
C THR A 32 2.02 17.64 1.73
N PRO A 33 2.74 18.40 2.59
CA PRO A 33 3.04 17.97 3.96
C PRO A 33 1.78 17.61 4.76
N GLU A 34 0.70 18.37 4.61
CA GLU A 34 -0.58 18.12 5.29
C GLU A 34 -1.25 16.84 4.80
N ALA A 35 -1.16 16.54 3.50
CA ALA A 35 -1.66 15.29 2.94
C ALA A 35 -0.86 14.09 3.48
N ALA A 36 0.46 14.21 3.57
CA ALA A 36 1.33 13.16 4.12
C ALA A 36 1.05 12.93 5.61
N GLU A 37 0.86 14.00 6.38
CA GLU A 37 0.49 13.92 7.79
C GLU A 37 -0.89 13.27 7.99
N LYS A 38 -1.89 13.66 7.20
CA LYS A 38 -3.23 13.03 7.24
C LYS A 38 -3.16 11.55 6.91
N SER A 39 -2.40 11.19 5.88
CA SER A 39 -2.23 9.80 5.45
C SER A 39 -1.55 8.96 6.53
N VAL A 40 -0.44 9.44 7.11
CA VAL A 40 0.22 8.74 8.23
C VAL A 40 -0.67 8.69 9.47
N SER A 41 -1.36 9.76 9.82
CA SER A 41 -2.28 9.76 10.96
C SER A 41 -3.43 8.77 10.76
N CYS A 42 -3.93 8.65 9.53
CA CYS A 42 -4.90 7.62 9.14
C CYS A 42 -4.34 6.21 9.34
N ILE A 43 -3.11 5.95 8.91
CA ILE A 43 -2.46 4.64 9.07
C ILE A 43 -2.28 4.28 10.56
N ILE A 44 -1.87 5.24 11.39
CA ILE A 44 -1.58 5.01 12.82
C ILE A 44 -2.85 4.79 13.64
N ARG A 45 -3.85 5.66 13.48
CA ARG A 45 -5.00 5.73 14.40
C ARG A 45 -6.29 5.19 13.82
N PHE A 46 -6.37 4.96 12.51
CA PHE A 46 -7.60 4.73 11.77
C PHE A 46 -8.75 5.62 12.27
N ASP A 47 -8.68 6.92 11.96
CA ASP A 47 -9.80 7.82 12.20
C ASP A 47 -10.73 7.82 10.98
N ALA A 48 -11.85 7.10 11.09
CA ALA A 48 -12.84 6.99 10.02
C ALA A 48 -13.42 8.35 9.56
N LYS A 49 -13.24 9.44 10.31
CA LYS A 49 -13.66 10.79 9.89
C LYS A 49 -12.68 11.49 8.96
N THR A 50 -11.41 11.07 8.96
CA THR A 50 -10.33 11.71 8.21
C THR A 50 -9.64 10.77 7.23
N CYS A 51 -9.83 9.46 7.39
CA CYS A 51 -9.43 8.44 6.44
C CYS A 51 -10.42 8.35 5.27
N ASP A 52 -9.92 8.52 4.04
CA ASP A 52 -10.63 8.05 2.86
C ASP A 52 -10.77 6.51 2.92
N GLN A 53 -11.88 5.95 2.44
CA GLN A 53 -12.08 4.50 2.33
C GLN A 53 -10.91 3.84 1.60
N LYS A 54 -10.36 4.53 0.58
CA LYS A 54 -9.18 4.08 -0.18
C LYS A 54 -7.91 4.09 0.67
N ALA A 55 -7.84 4.94 1.69
CA ALA A 55 -6.75 4.97 2.65
C ALA A 55 -6.76 3.80 3.64
N SER A 56 -7.93 3.24 3.93
CA SER A 56 -8.02 2.03 4.75
C SER A 56 -7.27 0.84 4.13
N THR A 57 -7.34 0.70 2.81
CA THR A 57 -6.77 -0.41 2.05
C THR A 57 -5.25 -0.47 2.16
N ILE A 58 -4.57 0.66 1.98
CA ILE A 58 -3.11 0.74 2.12
C ILE A 58 -2.70 0.80 3.59
N SER A 59 -3.49 1.43 4.45
CA SER A 59 -3.26 1.42 5.90
C SER A 59 -3.22 0.00 6.46
N ALA A 60 -4.08 -0.89 5.94
CA ALA A 60 -4.05 -2.31 6.28
C ALA A 60 -2.78 -3.02 5.76
N ALA A 61 -2.18 -2.53 4.66
CA ALA A 61 -0.96 -3.08 4.10
C ALA A 61 0.29 -2.72 4.93
N PHE A 62 0.34 -1.53 5.54
CA PHE A 62 1.52 -1.03 6.24
C PHE A 62 2.01 -1.91 7.40
N PRO A 63 1.15 -2.42 8.31
CA PRO A 63 1.56 -3.36 9.34
C PRO A 63 2.12 -4.67 8.79
N LEU A 64 1.57 -5.16 7.68
CA LEU A 64 2.08 -6.36 7.00
C LEU A 64 3.43 -6.07 6.33
N LEU A 65 3.58 -4.91 5.70
CA LEU A 65 4.83 -4.45 5.10
C LEU A 65 5.92 -4.24 6.14
N ALA A 66 5.61 -3.72 7.33
CA ALA A 66 6.57 -3.60 8.42
C ALA A 66 7.18 -4.95 8.82
N ARG A 67 6.38 -6.03 8.84
CA ARG A 67 6.89 -7.40 9.08
C ARG A 67 7.81 -7.90 7.96
N LEU A 68 7.70 -7.31 6.77
CA LEU A 68 8.51 -7.59 5.60
C LEU A 68 9.61 -6.52 5.38
N ASN A 69 9.97 -5.74 6.40
CA ASN A 69 10.94 -4.64 6.30
C ASN A 69 10.62 -3.60 5.20
N PHE A 70 9.33 -3.36 4.97
CA PHE A 70 8.79 -2.54 3.88
C PHE A 70 9.18 -3.01 2.48
N GLU A 71 9.57 -4.27 2.34
CA GLU A 71 9.75 -4.93 1.07
C GLU A 71 8.48 -5.63 0.61
N CYS A 72 8.34 -5.76 -0.70
CA CYS A 72 7.21 -6.43 -1.32
C CYS A 72 7.74 -7.51 -2.29
N PRO A 73 8.08 -8.71 -1.79
CA PRO A 73 8.56 -9.77 -2.65
C PRO A 73 7.46 -10.23 -3.61
N ALA A 74 7.84 -10.73 -4.79
CA ALA A 74 6.91 -11.17 -5.84
C ALA A 74 5.94 -12.29 -5.39
N SER A 75 6.27 -13.00 -4.31
CA SER A 75 5.41 -14.00 -3.68
C SER A 75 4.26 -13.41 -2.85
N ALA A 76 4.34 -12.14 -2.45
CA ALA A 76 3.34 -11.47 -1.62
C ALA A 76 2.59 -10.36 -2.37
N CYS A 77 3.15 -9.85 -3.48
CA CYS A 77 2.70 -8.62 -4.12
C CYS A 77 2.77 -8.69 -5.64
N SER A 78 1.86 -7.98 -6.33
CA SER A 78 2.01 -7.72 -7.76
C SER A 78 3.21 -6.78 -8.02
N PRO A 79 3.84 -6.83 -9.22
CA PRO A 79 4.92 -5.92 -9.58
C PRO A 79 4.53 -4.43 -9.48
N SER A 80 3.27 -4.11 -9.80
CA SER A 80 2.70 -2.77 -9.65
C SER A 80 2.71 -2.32 -8.18
N SER A 81 2.21 -3.17 -7.28
CA SER A 81 2.17 -2.89 -5.84
C SER A 81 3.57 -2.71 -5.26
N ALA A 82 4.52 -3.57 -5.65
CA ALA A 82 5.91 -3.47 -5.19
C ALA A 82 6.57 -2.13 -5.57
N LYS A 83 6.37 -1.67 -6.82
CA LYS A 83 6.86 -0.38 -7.30
C LYS A 83 6.25 0.79 -6.51
N ASN A 84 4.95 0.69 -6.26
CA ASN A 84 4.17 1.71 -5.57
C ASN A 84 4.55 1.83 -4.08
N ILE A 85 4.74 0.71 -3.39
CA ILE A 85 5.22 0.69 -2.01
C ILE A 85 6.63 1.28 -1.92
N LYS A 86 7.54 0.87 -2.80
CA LYS A 86 8.90 1.43 -2.83
C LYS A 86 8.89 2.94 -3.03
N PHE A 87 8.00 3.45 -3.87
CA PHE A 87 7.83 4.89 -4.06
C PHE A 87 7.32 5.57 -2.79
N VAL A 88 6.24 5.07 -2.16
CA VAL A 88 5.67 5.66 -0.93
C VAL A 88 6.72 5.71 0.17
N VAL A 89 7.38 4.57 0.43
CA VAL A 89 8.41 4.44 1.46
C VAL A 89 9.56 5.41 1.18
N GLY A 90 10.04 5.47 -0.07
CA GLY A 90 11.11 6.38 -0.46
C GLY A 90 10.75 7.85 -0.27
N VAL A 91 9.51 8.25 -0.62
CA VAL A 91 9.05 9.63 -0.42
C VAL A 91 8.88 9.96 1.05
N LEU A 92 8.29 9.07 1.86
CA LEU A 92 8.17 9.27 3.30
C LEU A 92 9.54 9.41 3.96
N GLN A 93 10.50 8.55 3.62
CA GLN A 93 11.86 8.61 4.16
C GLN A 93 12.61 9.88 3.74
N ALA A 94 12.50 10.29 2.47
CA ALA A 94 13.30 11.39 1.93
C ALA A 94 12.67 12.79 2.15
N LYS A 95 11.35 12.92 2.03
CA LYS A 95 10.64 14.21 2.10
C LYS A 95 9.90 14.44 3.40
N TYR A 96 9.46 13.38 4.08
CA TYR A 96 8.60 13.47 5.26
C TYR A 96 9.14 12.62 6.43
N PRO A 97 10.41 12.84 6.85
CA PRO A 97 11.11 11.98 7.80
C PRO A 97 10.41 11.93 9.18
N ASP A 98 9.73 13.00 9.59
CA ASP A 98 8.97 13.02 10.84
C ASP A 98 7.74 12.12 10.77
N GLN A 99 7.04 12.12 9.63
CA GLN A 99 5.90 11.25 9.35
C GLN A 99 6.36 9.79 9.24
N TRP A 100 7.51 9.54 8.60
CA TRP A 100 8.13 8.22 8.57
C TRP A 100 8.44 7.71 9.98
N ASN A 101 9.10 8.52 10.81
CA ASN A 101 9.43 8.17 12.19
C ASN A 101 8.19 7.92 13.05
N ARG A 102 7.12 8.70 12.88
CA ARG A 102 5.85 8.48 13.57
C ARG A 102 5.23 7.15 13.17
N LEU A 103 5.25 6.84 11.88
CA LEU A 103 4.72 5.60 11.33
C LEU A 103 5.51 4.39 11.85
N THR A 104 6.84 4.37 11.73
CA THR A 104 7.66 3.23 12.20
C THR A 104 7.52 2.99 13.69
N LYS A 105 7.56 4.05 14.51
CA LYS A 105 7.33 3.96 15.96
C LYS A 105 5.95 3.37 16.29
N SER A 106 4.92 3.73 15.53
CA SER A 106 3.58 3.16 15.74
C SER A 106 3.48 1.66 15.41
N LEU A 107 4.35 1.19 14.50
CA LEU A 107 4.42 -0.20 14.06
C LEU A 107 5.38 -1.03 14.92
N GLY A 108 6.02 -0.43 15.94
CA GLY A 108 6.96 -1.10 16.84
C GLY A 108 8.36 -1.30 16.24
N LEU A 109 8.72 -0.50 15.23
CA LEU A 109 10.04 -0.47 14.58
C LEU A 109 10.92 0.68 15.09
#